data_AF-A0A2B7Z1U2-F1
#
_entry.id   AF-A0A2B7Z1U2-F1
#
_cell.length_a   1.000
_cell.length_b   1.000
_cell.length_c   1.000
_cell.angle_alpha   90.00
_cell.angle_beta   90.00
_cell.angle_gamma   90.00
#
_symmetry.space_group_name_H-M   'P 1'
#
loop_
_entity.id
_entity.type
_entity.pdbx_description
1 polymer ?
#
loop_
_entity_poly.entity_id
_entity_poly.type
_entity_poly.pdbx_seq_one_letter_code
_entity_poly.pdbx_strand_id
1 'polypeptide(L)'
;MKGAMYFLSVLYALHSGTAAAATVYLPGDSTMAPRFQWSGCISVQVSNYVISDCSACSFIHESCFNEIANMIQPSNFVVIEFTHNDSGSLRNDNSCSNYPGTGSETCQTVYNGVQETVLTFNAYLKNAVHMFFNKGIKVII
;
A
#
# COMPACT_ATOMS: atom_id res chain seq x y z
N MET A 1 3.19 50.08 -43.66
CA MET A 1 3.97 49.27 -42.70
C MET A 1 2.96 48.41 -41.94
N LYS A 2 2.75 47.14 -42.33
CA LYS A 2 3.18 45.93 -41.59
C LYS A 2 2.80 46.05 -40.09
N GLY A 3 1.73 45.43 -39.59
CA GLY A 3 1.63 43.97 -39.31
C GLY A 3 2.41 43.68 -38.01
N ALA A 4 1.92 43.07 -36.94
CA ALA A 4 0.84 42.11 -36.76
C ALA A 4 0.29 42.18 -35.32
N MET A 5 -1.00 41.89 -35.20
CA MET A 5 -1.70 41.62 -33.94
C MET A 5 -1.38 40.18 -33.54
N TYR A 6 -0.56 39.97 -32.50
CA TYR A 6 -0.32 38.64 -31.94
C TYR A 6 -1.48 38.26 -31.02
N PHE A 7 -2.46 37.54 -31.57
CA PHE A 7 -3.34 36.68 -30.78
C PHE A 7 -2.48 35.52 -30.25
N LEU A 8 -2.11 35.54 -28.96
CA LEU A 8 -1.74 34.29 -28.28
C LEU A 8 -3.05 33.50 -28.09
N SER A 9 -3.25 32.52 -28.96
CA SER A 9 -4.32 31.55 -28.83
C SER A 9 -4.14 30.74 -27.55
N VAL A 10 -5.16 30.83 -26.70
CA VAL A 10 -5.41 30.00 -25.54
C VAL A 10 -5.43 28.53 -25.98
N LEU A 11 -4.52 27.72 -25.45
CA LEU A 11 -4.69 26.27 -25.39
C LEU A 11 -4.24 25.78 -24.01
N TYR A 12 -4.84 26.32 -22.95
CA TYR A 12 -5.04 25.51 -21.75
C TYR A 12 -6.04 24.44 -22.15
N ALA A 13 -5.55 23.27 -22.55
CA ALA A 13 -6.38 22.08 -22.60
C ALA A 13 -6.92 21.88 -21.19
N LEU A 14 -8.16 22.34 -20.96
CA LEU A 14 -8.99 21.90 -19.87
C LEU A 14 -9.05 20.38 -20.01
N HIS A 15 -8.19 19.70 -19.28
CA HIS A 15 -8.39 18.31 -18.94
C HIS A 15 -9.60 18.32 -18.02
N SER A 16 -10.78 18.38 -18.61
CA SER A 16 -12.00 17.88 -17.99
C SER A 16 -11.85 16.36 -17.93
N GLY A 17 -10.88 15.90 -17.14
CA GLY A 17 -10.81 14.52 -16.74
C GLY A 17 -12.10 14.28 -15.96
N THR A 18 -13.00 13.51 -16.53
CA THR A 18 -14.02 12.82 -15.73
C THR A 18 -13.27 12.14 -14.61
N ALA A 19 -13.54 12.54 -13.36
CA ALA A 19 -12.92 11.90 -12.21
C ALA A 19 -13.30 10.42 -12.27
N ALA A 20 -12.33 9.57 -12.64
CA ALA A 20 -12.51 8.14 -12.59
C ALA A 20 -12.93 7.80 -11.16
N ALA A 21 -13.99 6.99 -11.02
CA ALA A 21 -14.50 6.60 -9.71
C ALA A 21 -13.36 6.04 -8.85
N ALA A 22 -13.23 6.54 -7.63
CA ALA A 22 -12.16 6.10 -6.74
C ALA A 22 -12.31 4.62 -6.42
N THR A 23 -11.18 3.90 -6.36
CA THR A 23 -11.09 2.55 -5.81
C THR A 23 -10.33 2.59 -4.49
N VAL A 24 -10.80 1.83 -3.50
CA VAL A 24 -10.12 1.60 -2.23
C VAL A 24 -9.44 0.24 -2.28
N TYR A 25 -8.12 0.20 -2.07
CA TYR A 25 -7.33 -1.01 -1.97
C TYR A 25 -7.14 -1.39 -0.50
N LEU A 26 -7.35 -2.66 -0.17
CA LEU A 26 -7.31 -3.18 1.20
C LEU A 26 -6.21 -4.24 1.39
N PRO A 27 -4.93 -3.87 1.49
CA PRO A 27 -3.84 -4.76 1.93
C PRO A 27 -3.96 -5.10 3.42
N GLY A 28 -4.25 -6.36 3.76
CA GLY A 28 -4.42 -6.77 5.16
C GLY A 28 -4.45 -8.27 5.39
N ASP A 29 -4.67 -8.62 6.66
CA ASP A 29 -4.79 -10.00 7.11
C ASP A 29 -6.25 -10.51 7.13
N SER A 30 -6.45 -11.74 7.62
CA SER A 30 -7.76 -12.39 7.70
C SER A 30 -8.87 -11.56 8.38
N THR A 31 -8.54 -10.60 9.25
CA THR A 31 -9.53 -9.71 9.89
C THR A 31 -10.03 -8.64 8.96
N MET A 32 -9.25 -8.23 7.94
CA MET A 32 -9.70 -7.33 6.89
C MET A 32 -10.45 -8.07 5.76
N ALA A 33 -10.38 -9.41 5.72
CA ALA A 33 -11.19 -10.26 4.83
C ALA A 33 -12.70 -10.06 5.09
N PRO A 34 -13.63 -10.61 4.26
CA PRO A 34 -15.02 -10.13 4.11
C PRO A 34 -15.93 -10.21 5.36
N ARG A 35 -15.40 -10.59 6.52
CA ARG A 35 -16.03 -10.40 7.83
C ARG A 35 -16.36 -8.92 8.09
N PHE A 36 -15.55 -7.98 7.60
CA PHE A 36 -15.91 -6.58 7.50
C PHE A 36 -16.29 -6.25 6.05
N GLN A 37 -17.59 -6.13 5.80
CA GLN A 37 -18.16 -5.76 4.51
C GLN A 37 -17.88 -4.29 4.20
N TRP A 38 -16.62 -3.89 4.04
CA TRP A 38 -16.26 -2.55 3.57
C TRP A 38 -17.03 -2.23 2.28
N SER A 39 -17.10 -3.18 1.35
CA SER A 39 -17.90 -3.05 0.12
C SER A 39 -19.40 -2.81 0.33
N GLY A 40 -19.95 -3.13 1.52
CA GLY A 40 -21.33 -2.85 1.90
C GLY A 40 -21.51 -1.56 2.72
N CYS A 41 -20.42 -1.00 3.23
CA CYS A 41 -20.39 0.21 4.07
C CYS A 41 -19.97 1.47 3.31
N ILE A 42 -19.30 1.34 2.17
CA ILE A 42 -18.82 2.46 1.34
C ILE A 42 -19.27 2.33 -0.12
N SER A 43 -19.73 3.43 -0.71
CA SER A 43 -20.27 3.49 -2.08
C SER A 43 -19.20 3.61 -3.18
N VAL A 44 -17.96 3.20 -2.90
CA VAL A 44 -16.83 3.23 -3.84
C VAL A 44 -16.35 1.83 -4.13
N GLN A 45 -15.70 1.62 -5.27
CA GLN A 45 -15.18 0.30 -5.61
C GLN A 45 -14.12 -0.12 -4.57
N VAL A 46 -14.20 -1.38 -4.14
CA VAL A 46 -13.24 -1.97 -3.21
C VAL A 46 -12.45 -3.05 -3.93
N SER A 47 -11.13 -2.99 -3.84
CA SER A 47 -10.19 -3.99 -4.35
C SER A 47 -9.54 -4.68 -3.16
N ASN A 48 -9.92 -5.93 -2.92
CA ASN A 48 -9.53 -6.66 -1.72
C ASN A 48 -8.19 -7.38 -1.95
N TYR A 49 -7.15 -7.00 -1.19
CA TYR A 49 -5.80 -7.59 -1.24
C TYR A 49 -5.47 -8.22 0.12
N VAL A 50 -6.29 -9.19 0.51
CA VAL A 50 -6.15 -9.85 1.82
C VAL A 50 -5.50 -11.21 1.66
N ILE A 51 -4.51 -11.46 2.50
CA ILE A 51 -3.86 -12.77 2.63
C ILE A 51 -4.12 -13.28 4.05
N SER A 52 -4.69 -14.48 4.17
CA SER A 52 -4.96 -15.10 5.47
C SER A 52 -3.65 -15.34 6.23
N ASP A 53 -3.68 -15.15 7.55
CA ASP A 53 -2.54 -15.39 8.45
C ASP A 53 -1.26 -14.62 8.06
N CYS A 54 -1.43 -13.51 7.33
CA CYS A 54 -0.35 -12.66 6.86
C CYS A 54 0.02 -11.59 7.91
N SER A 55 1.32 -11.43 8.16
CA SER A 55 1.90 -10.28 8.87
C SER A 55 2.32 -9.19 7.88
N ALA A 56 2.57 -7.96 8.36
CA ALA A 56 3.12 -6.88 7.54
C ALA A 56 4.45 -7.27 6.86
N CYS A 57 5.28 -8.08 7.53
CA CYS A 57 6.53 -8.60 7.00
C CYS A 57 6.29 -9.55 5.80
N SER A 58 5.43 -10.56 5.99
CA SER A 58 5.11 -11.52 4.94
C SER A 58 4.44 -10.87 3.73
N PHE A 59 3.59 -9.87 3.92
CA PHE A 59 2.95 -9.13 2.82
C PHE A 59 3.96 -8.38 1.94
N ILE A 60 5.08 -7.96 2.54
CA ILE A 60 6.18 -7.32 1.81
C ILE A 60 7.02 -8.37 1.07
N HIS A 61 7.27 -9.54 1.67
CA HIS A 61 8.00 -10.63 1.01
C HIS A 61 7.30 -11.13 -0.23
N GLU A 62 5.97 -11.29 -0.16
CA GLU A 62 5.14 -11.68 -1.29
C GLU A 62 4.99 -10.55 -2.32
N SER A 63 5.67 -9.42 -2.16
CA SER A 63 5.65 -8.26 -3.07
C SER A 63 4.26 -7.68 -3.33
N CYS A 64 3.28 -7.94 -2.45
CA CYS A 64 1.90 -7.54 -2.66
C CYS A 64 1.73 -6.01 -2.68
N PHE A 65 2.51 -5.27 -1.89
CA PHE A 65 2.53 -3.81 -2.00
C PHE A 65 3.06 -3.32 -3.37
N ASN A 66 4.03 -4.02 -3.96
CA ASN A 66 4.54 -3.68 -5.29
C ASN A 66 3.47 -3.93 -6.36
N GLU A 67 2.71 -5.01 -6.25
CA GLU A 67 1.58 -5.29 -7.15
C GLU A 67 0.54 -4.16 -7.10
N ILE A 68 0.10 -3.79 -5.90
CA ILE A 68 -0.83 -2.66 -5.72
C ILE A 68 -0.22 -1.38 -6.30
N ALA A 69 1.04 -1.08 -5.98
CA ALA A 69 1.72 0.12 -6.44
C ALA A 69 1.88 0.19 -7.97
N ASN A 70 1.87 -0.94 -8.67
CA ASN A 70 1.93 -1.00 -10.14
C ASN A 70 0.57 -0.76 -10.81
N MET A 71 -0.54 -1.08 -10.13
CA MET A 71 -1.89 -0.96 -10.69
C MET A 71 -2.61 0.34 -10.29
N ILE A 72 -2.30 0.85 -9.09
CA ILE A 72 -3.05 1.93 -8.46
C ILE A 72 -2.93 3.27 -9.19
N GLN A 73 -4.04 4.02 -9.24
CA GLN A 73 -4.13 5.33 -9.89
C GLN A 73 -4.21 6.47 -8.86
N PRO A 74 -3.76 7.71 -9.18
CA PRO A 74 -3.74 8.84 -8.24
C PRO A 74 -5.07 9.19 -7.54
N SER A 75 -6.22 8.82 -8.12
CA SER A 75 -7.55 9.03 -7.52
C SER A 75 -7.96 7.96 -6.50
N ASN A 76 -7.12 6.95 -6.26
CA ASN A 76 -7.42 5.81 -5.41
C ASN A 76 -6.89 5.99 -3.97
N PHE A 77 -7.34 5.12 -3.08
CA PHE A 77 -6.95 5.09 -1.68
C PHE A 77 -6.40 3.71 -1.33
N VAL A 78 -5.49 3.67 -0.36
CA VAL A 78 -5.02 2.43 0.27
C VAL A 78 -5.36 2.49 1.76
N VAL A 79 -6.00 1.46 2.29
CA VAL A 79 -6.23 1.28 3.72
C VAL A 79 -5.43 0.06 4.16
N ILE A 80 -4.49 0.23 5.07
CA ILE A 80 -3.57 -0.82 5.52
C ILE A 80 -3.97 -1.23 6.94
N GLU A 81 -4.33 -2.50 7.13
CA GLU A 81 -4.62 -3.08 8.45
C GLU A 81 -3.87 -4.40 8.62
N PHE A 82 -2.90 -4.41 9.53
CA PHE A 82 -2.15 -5.59 9.95
C PHE A 82 -1.87 -5.45 11.43
N THR A 83 -2.10 -6.51 12.22
CA THR A 83 -1.50 -6.65 13.56
C THR A 83 -1.58 -8.09 14.06
N HIS A 84 -2.57 -8.86 13.60
CA HIS A 84 -2.97 -10.11 14.26
C HIS A 84 -1.92 -11.21 14.15
N ASN A 85 -1.09 -11.15 13.11
CA ASN A 85 -0.05 -12.16 12.82
C ASN A 85 1.37 -11.60 12.95
N ASP A 86 1.51 -10.36 13.40
CA ASP A 86 2.79 -9.64 13.45
C ASP A 86 3.64 -10.00 14.68
N SER A 87 3.05 -10.69 15.65
CA SER A 87 3.71 -11.20 16.85
C SER A 87 4.10 -12.67 16.71
N GLY A 88 5.30 -13.04 17.15
CA GLY A 88 5.76 -14.43 17.11
C GLY A 88 7.25 -14.55 17.39
N SER A 89 7.80 -15.76 17.21
CA SER A 89 9.22 -16.03 17.40
C SER A 89 9.94 -16.19 16.06
N LEU A 90 11.01 -15.42 15.87
CA LEU A 90 11.90 -15.51 14.72
C LEU A 90 12.66 -16.86 14.61
N ARG A 91 12.57 -17.74 15.60
CA ARG A 91 13.34 -19.00 15.64
C ARG A 91 12.73 -20.15 14.86
N ASN A 92 11.41 -20.17 14.66
CA ASN A 92 10.68 -21.25 13.99
C ASN A 92 9.79 -20.69 12.87
N ASP A 93 10.33 -19.76 12.10
CA ASP A 93 9.55 -18.85 11.27
C ASP A 93 8.84 -19.56 10.11
N ASN A 94 7.53 -19.71 10.23
CA ASN A 94 6.61 -20.15 9.20
C ASN A 94 5.65 -19.03 8.74
N SER A 95 5.84 -17.81 9.26
CA SER A 95 5.01 -16.62 8.99
C SER A 95 5.71 -15.42 9.67
N CYS A 96 6.47 -14.65 8.88
CA CYS A 96 7.48 -13.71 9.39
C CYS A 96 7.00 -12.81 10.53
N SER A 97 7.54 -13.04 11.73
CA SER A 97 7.33 -12.15 12.88
C SER A 97 8.11 -10.85 12.70
N ASN A 98 7.56 -9.72 13.14
CA ASN A 98 8.30 -8.45 13.11
C ASN A 98 9.40 -8.41 14.18
N TYR A 99 10.45 -7.63 13.93
CA TYR A 99 11.44 -7.37 14.96
C TYR A 99 10.85 -6.46 16.04
N PRO A 100 11.05 -6.75 17.34
CA PRO A 100 10.53 -5.91 18.41
C PRO A 100 11.15 -4.51 18.36
N GLY A 101 10.31 -3.50 18.53
CA GLY A 101 10.72 -2.10 18.50
C GLY A 101 9.70 -1.24 17.77
N THR A 102 9.93 0.07 17.80
CA THR A 102 9.05 1.06 17.17
C THR A 102 9.79 1.97 16.18
N GLY A 103 11.11 1.84 16.12
CA GLY A 103 12.01 2.66 15.30
C GLY A 103 12.57 1.86 14.12
N SER A 104 13.86 2.03 13.89
CA SER A 104 14.60 1.42 12.78
C SER A 104 15.39 0.18 13.22
N GLU A 105 14.99 -0.45 14.33
CA GLU A 105 15.61 -1.69 14.78
C GLU A 105 15.40 -2.79 13.73
N THR A 106 16.41 -3.63 13.56
CA THR A 106 16.40 -4.73 12.59
C THR A 106 17.12 -5.94 13.13
N CYS A 107 16.85 -7.10 12.54
CA CYS A 107 17.70 -8.26 12.70
C CYS A 107 17.89 -9.00 11.37
N GLN A 108 18.92 -9.83 11.33
CA GLN A 108 19.14 -10.76 10.23
C GLN A 108 18.50 -12.11 10.58
N THR A 109 17.73 -12.66 9.64
CA THR A 109 17.18 -14.02 9.74
C THR A 109 17.43 -14.78 8.43
N VAL A 110 17.11 -16.07 8.43
CA VAL A 110 17.06 -16.88 7.20
C VAL A 110 15.64 -17.39 7.05
N TYR A 111 14.95 -16.95 6.01
CA TYR A 111 13.61 -17.39 5.65
C TYR A 111 13.66 -18.17 4.34
N ASN A 112 13.14 -19.41 4.32
CA ASN A 112 13.20 -20.31 3.16
C ASN A 112 14.60 -20.45 2.53
N GLY A 113 15.65 -20.42 3.36
CA GLY A 113 17.04 -20.55 2.91
C GLY A 113 17.67 -19.27 2.35
N VAL A 114 16.93 -18.14 2.39
CA VAL A 114 17.41 -16.83 1.94
C VAL A 114 17.69 -15.94 3.14
N GLN A 115 18.85 -15.28 3.15
CA GLN A 115 19.21 -14.29 4.16
C GLN A 115 18.31 -13.06 4.02
N GLU A 116 17.76 -12.60 5.13
CA GLU A 116 16.75 -11.55 5.14
C GLU A 116 16.97 -10.57 6.30
N THR A 117 16.63 -9.30 6.06
CA THR A 117 16.61 -8.26 7.09
C THR A 117 15.17 -8.01 7.54
N VAL A 118 14.86 -8.44 8.76
CA VAL A 118 13.56 -8.21 9.39
C VAL A 118 13.53 -6.81 10.00
N LEU A 119 12.46 -6.06 9.76
CA LEU A 119 12.24 -4.72 10.30
C LEU A 119 11.22 -4.73 11.45
N THR A 120 11.06 -3.58 12.12
CA THR A 120 9.92 -3.36 13.01
C THR A 120 8.63 -3.19 12.21
N PHE A 121 7.49 -3.48 12.86
CA PHE A 121 6.15 -3.22 12.28
C PHE A 121 6.02 -1.79 11.73
N ASN A 122 6.43 -0.79 12.53
CA ASN A 122 6.38 0.61 12.13
C ASN A 122 7.27 0.91 10.92
N ALA A 123 8.44 0.29 10.83
CA ALA A 123 9.34 0.47 9.69
C ALA A 123 8.73 -0.14 8.40
N TYR A 124 8.10 -1.31 8.48
CA TYR A 124 7.37 -1.88 7.35
C TYR A 124 6.23 -0.98 6.87
N LEU A 125 5.40 -0.48 7.78
CA LEU A 125 4.33 0.46 7.43
C LEU A 125 4.87 1.76 6.82
N LYS A 126 5.93 2.35 7.38
CA LYS A 126 6.57 3.55 6.82
C LYS A 126 7.05 3.33 5.39
N ASN A 127 7.65 2.18 5.10
CA ASN A 127 8.11 1.84 3.75
C ASN A 127 6.93 1.74 2.77
N ALA A 128 5.85 1.05 3.17
CA ALA A 128 4.64 0.96 2.35
C ALA A 128 4.00 2.35 2.11
N VAL A 129 3.88 3.18 3.15
CA VAL A 129 3.36 4.55 3.04
C VAL A 129 4.19 5.38 2.07
N HIS A 130 5.53 5.36 2.19
CA HIS A 130 6.40 6.09 1.27
C HIS A 130 6.23 5.64 -0.18
N MET A 131 6.08 4.33 -0.41
CA MET A 131 5.87 3.78 -1.76
C MET A 131 4.62 4.36 -2.43
N PHE A 132 3.51 4.45 -1.70
CA PHE A 132 2.25 5.00 -2.20
C PHE A 132 2.24 6.53 -2.25
N PHE A 133 2.79 7.19 -1.22
CA PHE A 133 2.86 8.65 -1.16
C PHE A 133 3.66 9.22 -2.34
N ASN A 134 4.76 8.59 -2.72
CA ASN A 134 5.58 8.98 -3.88
C ASN A 134 4.83 8.85 -5.22
N LYS A 135 3.70 8.13 -5.25
CA LYS A 135 2.81 7.99 -6.41
C LYS A 135 1.59 8.93 -6.33
N GLY A 136 1.52 9.80 -5.32
CA GLY A 136 0.38 10.69 -5.10
C GLY A 136 -0.85 10.01 -4.52
N ILE A 137 -0.69 8.79 -3.97
CA ILE A 137 -1.78 8.01 -3.37
C ILE A 137 -1.96 8.39 -1.91
N LYS A 138 -3.23 8.42 -1.48
CA LYS A 138 -3.60 8.63 -0.08
C LYS A 138 -3.64 7.29 0.65
N VAL A 139 -2.91 7.21 1.76
CA VAL A 139 -2.82 6.02 2.61
C VAL A 139 -3.50 6.28 3.94
N ILE A 140 -4.26 5.31 4.42
CA ILE A 140 -4.92 5.27 5.72
C ILE A 140 -4.38 4.03 6.45
N ILE A 141 -4.03 4.16 7.72
CA ILE A 141 -3.58 3.08 8.60
C ILE A 141 -4.53 3.06 9.79
#